data_AF-A0A845CDB5-F1
#
_entry.id   AF-A0A845CDB5-F1
#
_cell.length_a   1.000
_cell.length_b   1.000
_cell.length_c   1.000
_cell.angle_alpha   90.00
_cell.angle_beta   90.00
_cell.angle_gamma   90.00
#
_symmetry.space_group_name_H-M   'P 1'
#
loop_
_entity.id
_entity.type
_entity.pdbx_description
1 polymer ?
#
loop_
_entity_poly.entity_id
_entity_poly.type
_entity_poly.pdbx_seq_one_letter_code
_entity_poly.pdbx_strand_id
1 'polypeptide(L)'
;MRPAQRLHQPRAGHPPDFVLEVASRSTGHIDVQDKPADYAALGIPEYWRFDETGESHGARLIGERLVGDLYKPIELLELSDGSLENYSEVLSLEERWGMT
;
A
#
# COMPACT_ATOMS: atom_id res chain seq x y z
N MET A 1 -3.10 -21.61 -15.26
CA MET A 1 -4.08 -21.37 -14.17
C MET A 1 -3.51 -20.29 -13.28
N ARG A 2 -4.19 -19.15 -13.10
CA ARG A 2 -3.81 -18.20 -12.04
C ARG A 2 -4.32 -18.79 -10.71
N PRO A 3 -3.50 -18.85 -9.64
CA PRO A 3 -4.00 -19.30 -8.35
C PRO A 3 -5.13 -18.36 -7.94
N ALA A 4 -6.23 -18.92 -7.44
CA ALA A 4 -7.32 -18.14 -6.91
C ALA A 4 -6.79 -17.38 -5.69
N GLN A 5 -6.74 -16.05 -5.77
CA GLN A 5 -6.51 -15.20 -4.60
C GLN A 5 -7.62 -15.51 -3.60
N ARG A 6 -7.26 -16.17 -2.49
CA ARG A 6 -8.20 -16.46 -1.41
C ARG A 6 -8.48 -15.14 -0.70
N LEU A 7 -9.65 -14.56 -0.96
CA LEU A 7 -10.12 -13.40 -0.22
C LEU A 7 -10.37 -13.83 1.23
N HIS A 8 -9.48 -13.44 2.14
CA HIS A 8 -9.77 -13.49 3.56
C HIS A 8 -10.78 -12.38 3.84
N GLN A 9 -12.02 -12.75 4.16
CA GLN A 9 -12.97 -11.76 4.64
C GLN A 9 -12.45 -11.23 5.98
N PRO A 10 -12.34 -9.90 6.17
CA PRO A 10 -12.05 -9.35 7.47
C PRO A 10 -13.11 -9.85 8.48
N ARG A 11 -12.73 -9.95 9.76
CA ARG A 11 -13.71 -10.22 10.82
C ARG A 11 -14.80 -9.16 10.71
N ALA A 12 -16.07 -9.58 10.67
CA ALA A 12 -17.18 -8.66 10.50
C ALA A 12 -17.06 -7.47 11.48
N GLY A 13 -16.99 -6.25 10.94
CA GLY A 13 -16.91 -5.01 11.72
C GLY A 13 -15.50 -4.46 12.02
N HIS A 14 -14.42 -5.13 11.61
CA HIS A 14 -13.06 -4.62 11.79
C HIS A 14 -12.39 -4.32 10.44
N PRO A 15 -11.92 -3.09 10.19
CA PRO A 15 -11.11 -2.79 9.03
C PRO A 15 -9.79 -3.58 9.08
N PRO A 16 -9.12 -3.81 7.94
CA PRO A 16 -7.78 -4.36 7.93
C PRO A 16 -6.79 -3.39 8.59
N ASP A 17 -5.79 -3.92 9.29
CA ASP A 17 -4.72 -3.10 9.87
C ASP A 17 -3.70 -2.64 8.80
N PHE A 18 -3.67 -3.33 7.66
CA PHE A 18 -2.76 -3.08 6.54
C PHE A 18 -3.51 -3.24 5.22
N VAL A 19 -3.39 -2.25 4.34
CA VAL A 19 -3.90 -2.31 2.97
C VAL A 19 -2.78 -2.07 1.98
N LEU A 20 -2.64 -2.96 1.00
CA LEU A 20 -1.78 -2.79 -0.16
C LEU A 20 -2.63 -2.85 -1.42
N GLU A 21 -2.64 -1.75 -2.16
CA GLU A 21 -3.24 -1.67 -3.49
C GLU A 21 -2.14 -1.84 -4.54
N VAL A 22 -2.34 -2.78 -5.47
CA VAL A 22 -1.45 -2.99 -6.60
C VAL A 22 -2.13 -2.43 -7.84
N ALA A 23 -1.51 -1.41 -8.46
CA ALA A 23 -2.06 -0.75 -9.63
C ALA A 23 -2.33 -1.76 -10.75
N SER A 24 -3.53 -1.69 -11.32
CA SER A 24 -3.83 -2.38 -12.58
C SER A 24 -3.61 -1.41 -13.73
N ARG A 25 -3.00 -1.89 -14.84
CA ARG A 25 -2.80 -1.09 -16.08
C ARG A 25 -4.05 -0.38 -16.59
N SER A 26 -5.25 -0.89 -16.29
CA SER A 26 -6.51 -0.33 -16.76
C SER A 26 -7.19 0.63 -15.79
N THR A 27 -6.88 0.59 -14.49
CA THR A 27 -7.63 1.33 -13.45
C THR A 27 -6.78 2.14 -12.49
N GLY A 28 -5.45 2.16 -12.62
CA GLY A 28 -4.56 2.82 -11.65
C GLY A 28 -4.82 4.31 -11.42
N HIS A 29 -5.43 5.02 -12.39
CA HIS A 29 -5.82 6.42 -12.23
C HIS A 29 -7.05 6.63 -11.32
N ILE A 30 -7.84 5.58 -11.05
CA ILE A 30 -9.06 5.63 -10.24
C ILE A 30 -8.72 5.57 -8.73
N ASP A 31 -7.51 5.16 -8.37
CA ASP A 31 -7.10 4.92 -6.97
C ASP A 31 -6.57 6.17 -6.24
N VAL A 32 -6.43 7.30 -6.93
CA VAL A 32 -5.57 8.41 -6.46
C VAL A 32 -6.32 9.47 -5.64
N GLN A 33 -7.65 9.59 -5.75
CA GLN A 33 -8.39 10.73 -5.17
C GLN A 33 -9.21 10.38 -3.92
N ASP A 34 -10.07 9.36 -3.99
CA ASP A 34 -11.12 9.17 -2.96
C ASP A 34 -10.71 8.20 -1.83
N LYS A 35 -9.95 7.15 -2.15
CA LYS A 35 -9.61 6.06 -1.22
C LYS A 35 -8.84 6.48 0.04
N PRO A 36 -7.87 7.42 0.00
CA PRO A 36 -7.14 7.80 1.21
C PRO A 36 -8.03 8.37 2.31
N ALA A 37 -9.03 9.18 1.95
CA ALA A 37 -9.96 9.75 2.93
C ALA A 37 -10.87 8.68 3.52
N ASP A 38 -11.40 7.77 2.68
CA ASP A 38 -12.23 6.66 3.12
C ASP A 38 -11.46 5.72 4.07
N TYR A 39 -10.20 5.39 3.75
CA TYR A 39 -9.38 4.52 4.58
C TYR A 39 -8.94 5.16 5.89
N ALA A 40 -8.67 6.46 5.89
CA ALA A 40 -8.42 7.20 7.12
C ALA A 40 -9.66 7.23 8.02
N ALA A 41 -10.86 7.46 7.45
CA ALA A 41 -12.12 7.44 8.18
C ALA A 41 -12.46 6.05 8.74
N LEU A 42 -12.02 4.99 8.05
CA LEU A 42 -12.11 3.61 8.54
C LEU A 42 -11.05 3.30 9.61
N GLY A 43 -10.05 4.14 9.82
CA GLY A 43 -9.01 3.95 10.82
C GLY A 43 -7.93 2.94 10.41
N ILE A 44 -7.70 2.74 9.11
CA ILE A 44 -6.68 1.80 8.60
C ILE A 44 -5.27 2.35 8.92
N PRO A 45 -4.48 1.69 9.77
CA PRO A 45 -3.18 2.18 10.24
C PRO A 45 -2.14 2.39 9.13
N GLU A 46 -1.99 1.42 8.21
CA GLU A 46 -1.03 1.52 7.11
C GLU A 46 -1.70 1.28 5.76
N TYR A 47 -1.46 2.22 4.84
CA TYR A 47 -1.97 2.18 3.47
C TYR A 47 -0.82 2.29 2.47
N TRP A 48 -0.72 1.29 1.60
CA TRP A 48 0.34 1.12 0.63
C TRP A 48 -0.21 1.07 -0.78
N ARG A 49 0.50 1.70 -1.72
CA ARG A 49 0.20 1.70 -3.15
C ARG A 49 1.45 1.32 -3.92
N PHE A 50 1.38 0.24 -4.67
CA PHE A 50 2.47 -0.26 -5.49
C PHE A 50 2.10 -0.21 -6.98
N ASP A 51 3.01 0.33 -7.78
CA ASP A 51 2.96 0.31 -9.23
C ASP A 51 4.37 0.07 -9.77
N GLU A 52 4.59 -1.00 -10.52
CA GLU A 52 5.92 -1.32 -11.03
C GLU A 52 6.50 -0.21 -11.93
N THR A 53 5.64 0.47 -12.72
CA THR A 53 6.09 1.54 -13.63
C THR A 53 6.12 2.91 -12.94
N GLY A 54 5.37 3.06 -11.85
CA GLY A 54 5.14 4.34 -11.17
C GLY A 54 4.24 5.31 -11.94
N GLU A 55 3.70 4.92 -13.10
CA GLU A 55 2.89 5.79 -13.96
C GLU A 55 1.53 6.16 -13.32
N SER A 56 0.98 5.27 -12.48
CA SER A 56 -0.34 5.44 -11.86
C SER A 56 -0.32 6.34 -10.64
N HIS A 57 0.78 6.29 -9.87
CA HIS A 57 0.89 6.96 -8.57
C HIS A 57 2.00 8.02 -8.51
N GLY A 58 2.81 8.18 -9.56
CA GLY A 58 3.97 9.08 -9.59
C GLY A 58 5.21 8.55 -8.88
N ALA A 59 5.11 7.38 -8.24
CA ALA A 59 6.19 6.64 -7.61
C ALA A 59 5.90 5.14 -7.66
N ARG A 60 6.95 4.31 -7.58
CA ARG A 60 6.79 2.84 -7.62
C ARG A 60 6.12 2.27 -6.38
N LEU A 61 6.38 2.89 -5.24
CA LEU A 61 5.79 2.53 -3.96
C LEU A 61 5.50 3.82 -3.19
N ILE A 62 4.33 3.89 -2.60
CA ILE A 62 3.95 4.93 -1.64
C ILE A 62 3.39 4.21 -0.43
N GLY A 63 4.03 4.39 0.72
CA GLY A 63 3.51 3.95 2.02
C GLY A 63 3.08 5.15 2.84
N GLU A 64 1.95 5.04 3.53
CA GLU A 64 1.46 6.06 4.44
C GLU A 64 0.94 5.45 5.74
N ARG A 65 1.19 6.15 6.84
CA ARG A 65 0.70 5.83 8.18
C ARG A 65 -0.36 6.80 8.63
N LEU A 66 -1.45 6.29 9.20
CA LEU A 66 -2.48 7.10 9.80
C LEU A 66 -1.95 7.72 11.11
N VAL A 67 -1.95 9.05 11.18
CA VAL A 67 -1.58 9.83 12.37
C VAL A 67 -2.73 10.78 12.69
N GLY A 68 -3.54 10.42 13.69
CA GLY A 68 -4.84 11.06 13.90
C GLY A 68 -5.79 10.67 12.76
N ASP A 69 -6.30 11.66 12.04
CA ASP A 69 -7.24 11.46 10.92
C ASP A 69 -6.58 11.62 9.55
N LEU A 70 -5.25 11.73 9.49
CA LEU A 70 -4.52 12.00 8.26
C LEU A 70 -3.38 11.01 8.04
N TYR A 71 -3.27 10.56 6.79
CA TYR A 71 -2.12 9.81 6.33
C TYR A 71 -0.86 10.68 6.26
N LYS A 72 0.26 10.12 6.70
CA LYS A 72 1.60 10.70 6.64
C LYS A 72 2.53 9.74 5.90
N PRO A 73 3.45 10.23 5.04
CA PRO A 73 4.36 9.36 4.31
C PRO A 73 5.22 8.50 5.25
N ILE A 74 5.41 7.24 4.87
CA ILE A 74 6.43 6.34 5.44
C ILE A 74 7.70 6.49 4.59
N GLU A 75 8.84 6.63 5.24
CA GLU A 75 10.13 6.77 4.57
C GLU A 75 10.53 5.45 3.89
N LEU A 76 10.99 5.56 2.65
CA LEU A 76 11.48 4.45 1.84
C LEU A 76 12.98 4.62 1.62
N LEU A 77 13.74 3.55 1.77
CA LEU A 77 15.15 3.50 1.42
C LEU A 77 15.31 2.90 0.02
N GLU A 78 15.92 3.64 -0.90
CA GLU A 78 16.33 3.09 -2.19
C GLU A 78 17.70 2.42 -2.07
N LEU A 79 17.77 1.14 -2.41
CA LEU A 79 18.98 0.33 -2.36
C LEU A 79 19.77 0.45 -3.68
N SER A 80 21.05 0.04 -3.65
CA SER A 80 21.95 0.16 -4.81
C SER A 80 21.53 -0.64 -6.03
N ASP A 81 20.66 -1.64 -5.87
CA ASP A 81 20.11 -2.45 -6.96
C ASP A 81 18.76 -1.90 -7.49
N GLY A 82 18.32 -0.73 -7.01
CA GLY A 82 17.05 -0.11 -7.38
C GLY A 82 15.82 -0.73 -6.74
N SER A 83 15.98 -1.65 -5.78
CA SER A 83 14.89 -2.08 -4.91
C SER A 83 14.62 -1.04 -3.81
N LEU A 84 13.37 -0.99 -3.35
CA LEU A 84 12.94 -0.12 -2.25
C LEU A 84 12.78 -0.95 -0.99
N GLU A 85 13.20 -0.42 0.15
CA GLU A 85 13.10 -1.06 1.45
C GLU A 85 12.33 -0.16 2.43
N ASN A 86 11.48 -0.78 3.25
CA ASN A 86 10.75 -0.13 4.32
C ASN A 86 10.51 -1.07 5.50
N TYR A 87 10.08 -0.51 6.62
CA TYR A 87 9.59 -1.27 7.77
C TYR A 87 8.10 -0.99 7.99
N SER A 88 7.28 -2.04 7.99
CA SER A 88 5.87 -1.96 8.41
C SER A 88 5.78 -2.18 9.92
N GLU A 89 5.19 -1.24 10.64
CA GLU A 89 4.93 -1.41 12.08
C GLU A 89 3.76 -2.37 12.31
N VAL A 90 2.75 -2.32 11.44
CA VAL A 90 1.57 -3.19 11.51
C VAL A 90 1.95 -4.65 11.33
N LEU A 91 2.77 -4.95 10.32
CA LEU A 91 3.20 -6.31 10.03
C LEU A 91 4.44 -6.72 10.85
N SER A 92 5.11 -5.77 11.50
CA SER A 92 6.40 -5.97 12.17
C SER A 92 7.42 -6.66 11.26
N LEU A 93 7.54 -6.16 10.03
CA LEU A 93 8.29 -6.78 8.94
C LEU A 93 9.08 -5.74 8.14
N GLU A 94 10.30 -6.12 7.73
CA GLU A 94 11.06 -5.44 6.70
C GLU A 94 10.57 -5.91 5.32
N GLU A 95 10.14 -4.96 4.50
CA GLU A 95 9.60 -5.23 3.18
C GLU A 95 10.56 -4.70 2.12
N ARG A 96 10.81 -5.50 1.08
CA ARG A 96 11.66 -5.14 -0.05
C ARG A 96 10.89 -5.28 -1.35
N TRP A 97 10.90 -4.22 -2.14
CA TRP A 97 10.11 -4.06 -3.35
C TRP A 97 11.01 -3.86 -4.57
N GLY A 98 11.11 -4.86 -5.42
CA GLY A 98 11.93 -4.85 -6.63
C GLY A 98 11.91 -6.20 -7.33
N MET A 99 12.30 -6.22 -8.60
CA MET A 99 12.58 -7.47 -9.29
C MET A 99 14.03 -7.87 -9.01
N THR A 100 14.23 -9.03 -8.39
CA THR A 100 15.51 -9.74 -8.32
C THR A 100 15.86 -10.39 -9.65
#